data_AF-A0A6A3NWH6-F1
#
_entry.id   AF-A0A6A3NWH6-F1
#
_cell.length_a   1.000
_cell.length_b   1.000
_cell.length_c   1.000
_cell.angle_alpha   90.00
_cell.angle_beta   90.00
_cell.angle_gamma   90.00
#
_symmetry.space_group_name_H-M   'P 1'
#
loop_
_entity.id
_entity.type
_entity.pdbx_description
1 polymer ?
#
loop_
_entity_poly.entity_id
_entity_poly.type
_entity_poly.pdbx_seq_one_letter_code
_entity_poly.pdbx_strand_id
1 'polypeptide(L)'
;MGVGLRRKEAVVFVHEQLRLTAHDATKLHRVLLLYLLIEGLMSDIFLLVANNGFVSKIQYVSLSYNLSGMLLLVFEIIESTYWLRKKTRVFIKRLLFCYESSLLGEILGAALQQTFFTQINRSRMFKSSNNINQAVSHYVWSIVGHGIFVLFAIAFIMSVRALWAILYVRWAHQTWVIFSASCCVDTALGRRNKMTMLGGYRWIDDKLYYKPEALKSFGLVKVEKEDGVELMALRKLHWFSVPKNDFVVIGEVTKLRASVGAWYE
;
A
#
# COMPACT_ATOMS: atom_id res chain seq x y z
N MET A 1 -8.63 -21.93 -18.75
CA MET A 1 -7.99 -20.95 -19.65
C MET A 1 -7.23 -19.92 -18.81
N GLY A 2 -5.96 -19.68 -19.11
CA GLY A 2 -5.15 -18.66 -18.42
C GLY A 2 -5.20 -17.33 -19.18
N VAL A 3 -5.24 -16.21 -18.46
CA VAL A 3 -5.15 -14.87 -19.06
C VAL A 3 -3.69 -14.44 -19.04
N GLY A 4 -3.13 -14.11 -20.21
CA GLY A 4 -1.78 -13.54 -20.30
C GLY A 4 -1.72 -12.16 -19.66
N LEU A 5 -0.77 -11.96 -18.74
CA LEU A 5 -0.48 -10.66 -18.13
C LEU A 5 0.89 -10.16 -18.62
N ARG A 6 0.99 -8.86 -18.91
CA ARG A 6 2.29 -8.24 -19.18
C ARG A 6 3.09 -8.11 -17.88
N ARG A 7 4.41 -7.99 -17.96
CA ARG A 7 5.32 -7.92 -16.79
C ARG A 7 4.84 -6.94 -15.71
N LYS A 8 4.43 -5.72 -16.08
CA LYS A 8 3.93 -4.71 -15.13
C LYS A 8 2.67 -5.18 -14.40
N GLU A 9 1.73 -5.79 -15.12
CA GLU A 9 0.47 -6.29 -14.57
C GLU A 9 0.71 -7.51 -13.68
N ALA A 10 1.61 -8.41 -14.08
CA ALA A 10 2.00 -9.58 -13.30
C ALA A 10 2.65 -9.19 -11.97
N VAL A 11 3.51 -8.17 -11.95
CA VAL A 11 4.13 -7.67 -10.70
C VAL A 11 3.06 -7.10 -9.77
N VAL A 12 2.14 -6.29 -10.28
CA VAL A 12 1.03 -5.74 -9.48
C VAL A 12 0.13 -6.85 -8.97
N PHE A 13 -0.19 -7.83 -9.82
CA PHE A 13 -0.99 -8.99 -9.43
C PHE A 13 -0.31 -9.79 -8.32
N VAL A 14 0.96 -10.15 -8.48
CA VAL A 14 1.73 -10.88 -7.45
C VAL A 14 1.79 -10.07 -6.15
N HIS A 15 2.04 -8.76 -6.22
CA HIS A 15 2.10 -7.90 -5.03
C HIS A 15 0.73 -7.77 -4.34
N GLU A 16 -0.37 -7.72 -5.11
CA GLU A 16 -1.73 -7.75 -4.57
C GLU A 16 -2.08 -9.12 -3.96
N GLN A 17 -1.56 -10.21 -4.51
CA GLN A 17 -1.79 -11.59 -4.05
C GLN A 17 -0.88 -11.99 -2.86
N LEU A 18 0.30 -11.41 -2.71
CA LEU A 18 1.21 -11.58 -1.56
C LEU A 18 0.66 -10.87 -0.31
N ARG A 19 -0.60 -11.18 0.03
CA ARG A 19 -1.31 -10.48 1.07
C ARG A 19 -0.76 -10.81 2.45
N LEU A 20 -0.23 -9.80 3.14
CA LEU A 20 -0.09 -9.84 4.61
C LEU A 20 -1.42 -10.23 5.29
N THR A 21 -2.55 -9.64 4.85
CA THR A 21 -3.92 -9.88 5.34
C THR A 21 -4.79 -10.60 4.30
N ALA A 22 -5.26 -11.84 4.56
CA ALA A 22 -6.20 -12.49 3.64
C ALA A 22 -7.47 -11.67 3.43
N HIS A 23 -8.13 -11.99 2.32
CA HIS A 23 -9.51 -11.60 2.15
C HIS A 23 -10.35 -12.17 3.32
N ASP A 24 -11.17 -11.32 3.94
CA ASP A 24 -12.00 -11.62 5.12
C ASP A 24 -11.24 -11.82 6.45
N ALA A 25 -9.97 -11.38 6.56
CA ALA A 25 -9.24 -11.37 7.84
C ALA A 25 -9.98 -10.58 8.93
N THR A 26 -10.29 -11.24 10.06
CA THR A 26 -10.96 -10.62 11.21
C THR A 26 -10.08 -9.55 11.86
N LYS A 27 -10.67 -8.68 12.70
CA LYS A 27 -9.91 -7.67 13.45
C LYS A 27 -8.76 -8.28 14.27
N LEU A 28 -8.97 -9.47 14.86
CA LEU A 28 -7.95 -10.17 15.63
C LEU A 28 -6.77 -10.61 14.75
N HIS A 29 -7.02 -11.19 13.57
CA HIS A 29 -5.95 -11.56 12.64
C HIS A 29 -5.10 -10.35 12.24
N ARG A 30 -5.74 -9.20 12.01
CA ARG A 30 -5.04 -7.95 11.69
C ARG A 30 -4.20 -7.43 12.85
N VAL A 31 -4.70 -7.53 14.08
CA VAL A 31 -3.94 -7.15 15.28
C VAL A 31 -2.76 -8.09 15.51
N LEU A 32 -2.94 -9.40 15.29
CA LEU A 32 -1.85 -10.38 15.38
C LEU A 32 -0.75 -10.10 14.36
N LEU A 33 -1.11 -9.82 13.11
CA LEU A 33 -0.15 -9.40 12.09
C LEU A 33 0.57 -8.11 12.46
N LEU A 34 -0.15 -7.13 13.03
CA LEU A 34 0.45 -5.87 13.46
C LEU A 34 1.50 -6.13 14.54
N TYR A 35 1.18 -7.01 15.49
CA TYR A 35 2.11 -7.45 16.54
C TYR A 35 3.37 -8.08 15.95
N LEU A 36 3.23 -9.06 15.04
CA LEU A 36 4.38 -9.71 14.39
C LEU A 36 5.25 -8.71 13.63
N LEU A 37 4.64 -7.70 13.02
CA LEU A 37 5.34 -6.68 12.27
C LEU A 37 6.06 -5.67 13.18
N ILE A 38 5.47 -5.36 14.33
CA ILE A 38 6.13 -4.58 15.40
C ILE A 38 7.32 -5.35 15.96
N GLU A 39 7.20 -6.65 16.16
CA GLU A 39 8.30 -7.50 16.62
C GLU A 39 9.46 -7.50 15.60
N GLY A 40 9.15 -7.68 14.32
CA GLY A 40 10.14 -7.56 13.23
C GLY A 40 10.80 -6.18 13.18
N LEU A 41 10.02 -5.10 13.34
CA LEU A 41 10.52 -3.73 13.41
C LEU A 41 11.48 -3.51 14.57
N MET A 42 11.14 -4.01 15.76
CA MET A 42 12.00 -3.90 16.94
C MET A 42 13.30 -4.68 16.77
N SER A 43 13.24 -5.87 16.14
CA SER A 43 14.44 -6.65 15.79
C SER A 43 15.33 -5.89 14.81
N ASP A 44 14.76 -5.27 13.77
CA ASP A 44 15.53 -4.48 12.80
C ASP A 44 16.22 -3.29 13.50
N ILE A 45 15.49 -2.57 14.36
CA ILE A 45 16.04 -1.43 15.11
C ILE A 45 17.18 -1.87 16.04
N PHE A 46 17.01 -2.99 16.75
CA PHE A 46 18.04 -3.52 17.64
C PHE A 46 19.31 -3.89 16.86
N LEU A 47 19.15 -4.59 15.74
CA LEU A 47 20.26 -5.00 14.89
C LEU A 47 20.92 -3.81 14.18
N LEU A 48 20.18 -2.72 13.93
CA LEU A 48 20.72 -1.46 13.42
C LEU A 48 21.60 -0.75 14.44
N VAL A 49 21.24 -0.82 15.73
CA VAL A 49 22.05 -0.29 16.84
C VAL A 49 23.28 -1.18 17.09
N ALA A 50 23.11 -2.50 16.96
CA ALA A 50 24.18 -3.47 17.24
C ALA A 50 25.22 -3.59 16.11
N ASN A 51 24.86 -3.28 14.86
CA ASN A 51 25.73 -3.49 13.69
C ASN A 51 26.12 -2.18 13.00
N ASN A 52 27.39 -2.11 12.58
CA ASN A 52 27.92 -1.04 11.74
C ASN A 52 28.27 -1.57 10.33
N GLY A 53 28.37 -0.67 9.36
CA GLY A 53 28.86 -1.01 8.01
C GLY A 53 27.83 -1.67 7.10
N PHE A 54 28.22 -2.67 6.31
CA PHE A 54 27.38 -3.23 5.23
C PHE A 54 26.10 -3.92 5.73
N VAL A 55 26.17 -4.61 6.88
CA VAL A 55 25.01 -5.27 7.51
C VAL A 55 23.91 -4.27 7.87
N SER A 56 24.29 -3.04 8.27
CA SER A 56 23.31 -1.98 8.56
C SER A 56 22.51 -1.56 7.33
N LYS A 57 23.07 -1.66 6.11
CA LYS A 57 22.33 -1.34 4.88
C LYS A 57 21.23 -2.36 4.59
N ILE A 58 21.52 -3.64 4.79
CA ILE A 58 20.53 -4.72 4.66
C ILE A 58 19.42 -4.54 5.71
N GLN A 59 19.79 -4.15 6.93
CA GLN A 59 18.85 -3.81 8.01
C GLN A 59 17.92 -2.65 7.61
N TYR A 60 18.43 -1.58 7.00
CA TYR A 60 17.58 -0.48 6.49
C TYR A 60 16.60 -0.93 5.40
N VAL A 61 16.97 -1.93 4.57
CA VAL A 61 16.05 -2.54 3.58
C VAL A 61 14.92 -3.28 4.30
N SER A 62 15.25 -4.16 5.24
CA SER A 62 14.28 -4.90 6.06
C SER A 62 13.33 -3.95 6.80
N LEU A 63 13.91 -2.93 7.45
CA LEU A 63 13.19 -1.89 8.17
C LEU A 63 12.21 -1.14 7.27
N SER A 64 12.63 -0.74 6.07
CA SER A 64 11.76 -0.02 5.11
C SER A 64 10.60 -0.89 4.63
N TYR A 65 10.84 -2.18 4.42
CA TYR A 65 9.80 -3.14 4.04
C TYR A 65 8.79 -3.38 5.19
N ASN A 66 9.26 -3.60 6.41
CA ASN A 66 8.42 -3.78 7.59
C ASN A 66 7.59 -2.51 7.89
N LEU A 67 8.19 -1.32 7.77
CA LEU A 67 7.49 -0.04 7.87
C LEU A 67 6.40 0.13 6.79
N SER A 68 6.69 -0.24 5.54
CA SER A 68 5.72 -0.21 4.43
C SER A 68 4.51 -1.12 4.72
N GLY A 69 4.78 -2.35 5.16
CA GLY A 69 3.74 -3.29 5.57
C GLY A 69 2.90 -2.76 6.73
N MET A 70 3.54 -2.10 7.70
CA MET A 70 2.87 -1.56 8.89
C MET A 70 1.96 -0.40 8.50
N LEU A 71 2.45 0.52 7.67
CA LEU A 71 1.66 1.61 7.11
C LEU A 71 0.40 1.10 6.40
N LEU A 72 0.53 0.07 5.57
CA LEU A 72 -0.59 -0.54 4.86
C LEU A 72 -1.58 -1.19 5.84
N LEU A 73 -1.10 -1.99 6.78
CA LEU A 73 -1.93 -2.71 7.74
C LEU A 73 -2.69 -1.75 8.68
N VAL A 74 -2.02 -0.72 9.17
CA VAL A 74 -2.63 0.34 9.99
C VAL A 74 -3.71 1.05 9.19
N PHE A 75 -3.44 1.39 7.92
CA PHE A 75 -4.46 1.98 7.06
C PHE A 75 -5.64 1.03 6.81
N GLU A 76 -5.42 -0.27 6.61
CA GLU A 76 -6.49 -1.25 6.47
C GLU A 76 -7.35 -1.36 7.75
N ILE A 77 -6.75 -1.25 8.94
CA ILE A 77 -7.46 -1.23 10.22
C ILE A 77 -8.31 0.04 10.33
N ILE A 78 -7.75 1.22 10.03
CA ILE A 78 -8.48 2.49 10.01
C ILE A 78 -9.61 2.46 8.97
N GLU A 79 -9.35 1.87 7.80
CA GLU A 79 -10.35 1.73 6.74
C GLU A 79 -11.51 0.84 7.21
N SER A 80 -11.23 -0.20 8.00
CA SER A 80 -12.23 -1.14 8.55
C SER A 80 -13.12 -0.55 9.64
N THR A 81 -12.62 0.44 10.40
CA THR A 81 -13.33 1.06 11.53
C THR A 81 -14.27 2.20 11.14
N TYR A 82 -14.44 2.48 9.84
CA TYR A 82 -15.30 3.54 9.29
C TYR A 82 -14.96 4.96 9.77
N TRP A 83 -13.78 5.18 10.34
CA TRP A 83 -13.35 6.49 10.86
C TRP A 83 -13.14 7.56 9.77
N LEU A 84 -12.88 7.15 8.53
CA LEU A 84 -12.60 8.07 7.42
C LEU A 84 -13.81 8.27 6.50
N ARG A 85 -14.11 9.54 6.20
CA ARG A 85 -15.05 9.91 5.14
C ARG A 85 -14.60 9.34 3.79
N LYS A 86 -15.55 8.92 2.93
CA LYS A 86 -15.27 8.28 1.64
C LYS A 86 -14.29 9.07 0.76
N LYS A 87 -14.46 10.40 0.64
CA LYS A 87 -13.58 11.27 -0.15
C LYS A 87 -12.14 11.28 0.40
N THR A 88 -11.98 11.48 1.70
CA THR A 88 -10.67 11.49 2.38
C THR A 88 -9.97 10.13 2.28
N ARG A 89 -10.72 9.03 2.43
CA ARG A 89 -10.21 7.67 2.28
C ARG A 89 -9.63 7.44 0.88
N VAL A 90 -10.37 7.80 -0.18
CA VAL A 90 -9.90 7.66 -1.57
C VAL A 90 -8.68 8.54 -1.82
N PHE A 91 -8.69 9.78 -1.33
CA PHE A 91 -7.57 10.70 -1.45
C PHE A 91 -6.29 10.13 -0.82
N ILE A 92 -6.35 9.70 0.44
CA ILE A 92 -5.21 9.09 1.13
C ILE A 92 -4.73 7.83 0.39
N LYS A 93 -5.66 6.98 -0.04
CA LYS A 93 -5.33 5.74 -0.75
C LYS A 93 -4.62 6.01 -2.07
N ARG A 94 -5.07 6.98 -2.86
CA ARG A 94 -4.42 7.34 -4.14
C ARG A 94 -3.10 8.07 -3.96
N LEU A 95 -2.95 8.85 -2.89
CA LEU A 95 -1.75 9.64 -2.61
C LEU A 95 -0.62 8.80 -2.00
N LEU A 96 -0.93 7.97 -1.00
CA LEU A 96 0.07 7.24 -0.21
C LEU A 96 0.12 5.73 -0.49
N PHE A 97 -0.96 5.16 -1.03
CA PHE A 97 -1.10 3.71 -1.24
C PHE A 97 -1.37 3.41 -2.71
N CYS A 98 -0.44 3.81 -3.56
CA CYS A 98 -0.44 3.44 -4.97
C CYS A 98 0.83 2.65 -5.33
N TYR A 99 0.67 1.70 -6.26
CA TYR A 99 1.76 0.80 -6.66
C TYR A 99 2.98 1.56 -7.19
N GLU A 100 2.76 2.63 -7.94
CA GLU A 100 3.84 3.44 -8.53
C GLU A 100 4.68 4.17 -7.47
N SER A 101 4.07 4.64 -6.38
CA SER A 101 4.80 5.34 -5.32
C SER A 101 5.31 4.41 -4.22
N SER A 102 4.60 3.31 -3.93
CA SER A 102 4.95 2.40 -2.85
C SER A 102 6.34 1.77 -3.04
N LEU A 103 6.58 1.26 -4.25
CA LEU A 103 7.85 0.63 -4.62
C LEU A 103 9.02 1.62 -4.52
N LEU A 104 8.84 2.86 -4.98
CA LEU A 104 9.87 3.89 -4.87
C LEU A 104 10.08 4.36 -3.43
N GLY A 105 9.01 4.46 -2.64
CA GLY A 105 9.12 4.73 -1.22
C GLY A 105 9.94 3.67 -0.48
N GLU A 106 9.81 2.40 -0.85
CA GLU A 106 10.61 1.30 -0.29
C GLU A 106 12.07 1.35 -0.74
N ILE A 107 12.34 1.59 -2.03
CA ILE A 107 13.70 1.68 -2.58
C ILE A 107 14.43 2.89 -2.01
N LEU A 108 13.81 4.07 -2.03
CA LEU A 108 14.40 5.30 -1.50
C LEU A 108 14.45 5.28 0.02
N GLY A 109 13.49 4.64 0.68
CA GLY A 109 13.57 4.26 2.10
C GLY A 109 14.86 3.53 2.37
N ALA A 110 15.06 2.38 1.73
CA ALA A 110 16.26 1.57 1.93
C ALA A 110 17.57 2.32 1.64
N ALA A 111 17.59 3.15 0.59
CA ALA A 111 18.81 3.83 0.14
C ALA A 111 19.16 5.10 0.94
N LEU A 112 18.16 5.89 1.33
CA LEU A 112 18.37 7.25 1.85
C LEU A 112 18.02 7.41 3.33
N GLN A 113 17.31 6.46 3.93
CA GLN A 113 16.86 6.55 5.32
C GLN A 113 18.04 6.66 6.29
N GLN A 114 19.16 5.96 6.05
CA GLN A 114 20.38 6.11 6.84
C GLN A 114 20.94 7.54 6.84
N THR A 115 21.02 8.14 5.65
CA THR A 115 21.54 9.50 5.46
C THR A 115 20.62 10.52 6.14
N PHE A 116 19.31 10.36 5.96
CA PHE A 116 18.29 11.19 6.59
C PHE A 116 18.39 11.17 8.12
N PHE A 117 18.52 9.98 8.71
CA PHE A 117 18.68 9.84 10.16
C PHE A 117 19.98 10.42 10.68
N THR A 118 21.07 10.27 9.94
CA THR A 118 22.36 10.86 10.31
C THR A 118 22.27 12.39 10.37
N GLN A 119 21.56 13.00 9.42
CA GLN A 119 21.32 14.45 9.39
C GLN A 119 20.44 14.92 10.55
N ILE A 120 19.35 14.19 10.84
CA ILE A 120 18.47 14.49 11.97
C ILE A 120 19.23 14.39 13.30
N ASN A 121 20.02 13.34 13.50
CA ASN A 121 20.78 13.14 14.73
C ASN A 121 21.86 14.23 14.93
N ARG A 122 22.42 14.76 13.84
CA ARG A 122 23.38 15.88 13.89
C ARG A 122 22.72 17.22 14.25
N SER A 123 21.41 17.35 14.06
CA SER A 123 20.66 18.58 14.31
C SER A 123 20.63 18.95 15.81
N ARG A 124 20.49 20.25 16.11
CA ARG A 124 20.51 20.77 17.50
C ARG A 124 19.36 20.23 18.36
N MET A 125 18.27 19.77 17.74
CA MET A 125 17.06 19.27 18.41
C MET A 125 17.36 18.07 19.32
N PHE A 126 18.14 17.09 18.85
CA PHE A 126 18.50 15.90 19.64
C PHE A 126 19.57 16.18 20.69
N LYS A 127 20.50 17.10 20.40
CA LYS A 127 21.56 17.52 21.33
C LYS A 127 20.99 18.16 22.61
N SER A 128 19.90 18.91 22.51
CA SER A 128 19.23 19.51 23.68
C SER A 128 18.52 18.47 24.56
N SER A 129 18.09 17.34 23.99
CA SER A 129 17.36 16.29 24.73
C SER A 129 18.28 15.46 25.63
N ASN A 130 19.58 15.44 25.34
CA ASN A 130 20.57 14.68 26.12
C ASN A 130 20.70 15.21 27.57
N ASN A 131 20.37 16.48 27.81
CA ASN A 131 20.35 17.09 29.13
C ASN A 131 19.15 16.63 29.99
N ILE A 132 18.10 16.09 29.38
CA ILE A 132 16.88 15.58 30.06
C ILE A 132 17.02 14.09 30.39
N ASN A 133 17.87 13.36 29.66
CA ASN A 133 18.15 11.93 29.81
C ASN A 133 18.72 11.55 31.19
N GLN A 134 19.29 12.49 31.94
CA GLN A 134 19.79 12.25 33.30
C GLN A 134 18.66 12.20 34.37
N ALA A 135 17.43 12.62 34.05
CA ALA A 135 16.35 12.74 35.02
C ALA A 135 15.32 11.58 34.98
N VAL A 136 15.33 10.74 33.95
CA VAL A 136 14.35 9.65 33.75
C VAL A 136 15.10 8.37 33.36
N SER A 137 14.71 7.24 33.95
CA SER A 137 15.35 5.92 33.74
C SER A 137 15.71 5.63 32.27
N HIS A 138 16.94 5.16 32.05
CA HIS A 138 17.55 4.87 30.74
C HIS A 138 16.68 3.99 29.83
N TYR A 139 15.90 3.06 30.42
CA TYR A 139 14.99 2.19 29.67
C TYR A 139 13.81 2.94 29.05
N VAL A 140 13.22 3.88 29.79
CA VAL A 140 12.08 4.68 29.28
C VAL A 140 12.56 5.60 28.17
N TRP A 141 13.72 6.23 28.33
CA TRP A 141 14.28 7.11 27.32
C TRP A 141 14.69 6.37 26.04
N SER A 142 15.19 5.13 26.16
CA SER A 142 15.46 4.26 25.00
C SER A 142 14.18 3.94 24.21
N ILE A 143 13.07 3.61 24.88
CA ILE A 143 11.78 3.36 24.22
C ILE A 143 11.28 4.63 23.51
N VAL A 144 11.34 5.78 24.18
CA VAL A 144 10.94 7.07 23.60
C VAL A 144 11.81 7.39 22.37
N GLY A 145 13.12 7.18 22.46
CA GLY A 145 14.05 7.36 21.34
C GLY A 145 13.72 6.49 20.14
N HIS A 146 13.44 5.20 20.34
CA HIS A 146 13.01 4.29 19.28
C HIS A 146 11.65 4.69 18.69
N GLY A 147 10.70 5.11 19.51
CA GLY A 147 9.41 5.61 19.05
C GLY A 147 9.56 6.83 18.13
N ILE A 148 10.37 7.80 18.53
CA ILE A 148 10.68 8.99 17.72
C ILE A 148 11.36 8.58 16.41
N PHE A 149 12.33 7.67 16.47
CA PHE A 149 13.01 7.15 15.28
C PHE A 149 12.02 6.52 14.27
N VAL A 150 11.13 5.64 14.75
CA VAL A 150 10.09 5.02 13.91
C VAL A 150 9.17 6.07 13.30
N LEU A 151 8.73 7.07 14.07
CA LEU A 151 7.87 8.14 13.56
C LEU A 151 8.53 8.93 12.43
N PHE A 152 9.81 9.25 12.56
CA PHE A 152 10.58 9.89 11.49
C PHE A 152 10.75 8.99 10.26
N ALA A 153 10.94 7.67 10.45
CA ALA A 153 11.02 6.72 9.35
C ALA A 153 9.70 6.67 8.56
N ILE A 154 8.57 6.56 9.28
CA ILE A 154 7.23 6.57 8.70
C ILE A 154 6.99 7.89 7.96
N ALA A 155 7.30 9.03 8.58
CA ALA A 155 7.14 10.34 7.96
C ALA A 155 7.97 10.48 6.67
N PHE A 156 9.22 10.00 6.67
CA PHE A 156 10.09 9.98 5.50
C PHE A 156 9.47 9.16 4.36
N ILE A 157 9.08 7.91 4.61
CA ILE A 157 8.48 7.04 3.58
C ILE A 157 7.17 7.65 3.05
N MET A 158 6.31 8.17 3.93
CA MET A 158 5.07 8.84 3.51
C MET A 158 5.35 10.07 2.64
N SER A 159 6.35 10.88 2.97
CA SER A 159 6.71 12.07 2.17
C SER A 159 7.21 11.69 0.78
N VAL A 160 8.06 10.66 0.68
CA VAL A 160 8.58 10.17 -0.60
C VAL A 160 7.42 9.66 -1.47
N ARG A 161 6.50 8.87 -0.88
CA ARG A 161 5.33 8.36 -1.60
C ARG A 161 4.42 9.47 -2.09
N ALA A 162 4.08 10.42 -1.23
CA ALA A 162 3.24 11.55 -1.57
C ALA A 162 3.87 12.39 -2.69
N LEU A 163 5.15 12.75 -2.55
CA LEU A 163 5.86 13.55 -3.53
C LEU A 163 5.92 12.84 -4.89
N TRP A 164 6.24 11.55 -4.91
CA TRP A 164 6.26 10.79 -6.16
C TRP A 164 4.87 10.66 -6.79
N ALA A 165 3.83 10.38 -6.00
CA ALA A 165 2.46 10.29 -6.51
C ALA A 165 2.01 11.62 -7.14
N ILE A 166 2.33 12.75 -6.50
CA ILE A 166 2.06 14.11 -6.99
C ILE A 166 2.77 14.34 -8.33
N LEU A 167 4.07 14.07 -8.40
CA LEU A 167 4.86 14.22 -9.62
C LEU A 167 4.34 13.32 -10.74
N TYR A 168 4.02 12.07 -10.43
CA TYR A 168 3.50 11.09 -11.38
C TYR A 168 2.15 11.52 -11.95
N VAL A 169 1.20 11.95 -11.11
CA VAL A 169 -0.11 12.42 -11.56
C VAL A 169 0.02 13.68 -12.40
N ARG A 170 0.90 14.61 -11.98
CA ARG A 170 1.18 15.81 -12.77
C ARG A 170 1.70 15.46 -14.15
N TRP A 171 2.65 14.52 -14.24
CA TRP A 171 3.23 14.08 -15.52
C TRP A 171 2.23 13.33 -16.40
N ALA A 172 1.61 12.28 -15.85
CA ALA A 172 0.84 11.31 -16.63
C ALA A 172 -0.57 11.77 -16.98
N HIS A 173 -1.20 12.58 -16.12
CA HIS A 173 -2.61 12.95 -16.27
C HIS A 173 -2.84 14.45 -16.36
N GLN A 174 -1.84 15.27 -16.02
CA GLN A 174 -1.91 16.74 -16.05
C GLN A 174 -3.05 17.34 -15.20
N THR A 175 -3.70 16.56 -14.33
CA THR A 175 -4.81 16.99 -13.47
C THR A 175 -4.69 16.43 -12.05
N TRP A 176 -4.97 17.28 -11.06
CA TRP A 176 -4.98 16.90 -9.64
C TRP A 176 -6.30 16.25 -9.21
N VAL A 177 -7.35 16.37 -10.05
CA VAL A 177 -8.71 15.87 -9.76
C VAL A 177 -8.71 14.36 -9.57
N ILE A 178 -7.74 13.65 -10.14
CA ILE A 178 -7.57 12.20 -9.97
C ILE A 178 -7.39 11.79 -8.52
N PHE A 179 -6.89 12.64 -7.62
CA PHE A 179 -6.80 12.23 -6.22
C PHE A 179 -8.16 12.17 -5.51
N SER A 180 -9.17 12.92 -5.97
CA SER A 180 -10.46 13.05 -5.28
C SER A 180 -11.68 12.57 -6.07
N ALA A 181 -11.56 12.39 -7.39
CA ALA A 181 -12.64 11.98 -8.27
C ALA A 181 -13.25 10.62 -7.87
N SER A 182 -14.57 10.48 -7.95
CA SER A 182 -15.20 9.18 -7.73
C SER A 182 -14.91 8.23 -8.90
N CYS A 183 -14.46 7.02 -8.59
CA CYS A 183 -14.39 5.91 -9.54
C CYS A 183 -15.34 4.79 -9.10
N CYS A 184 -16.07 4.20 -10.04
CA CYS A 184 -16.98 3.08 -9.76
C CYS A 184 -16.22 1.86 -9.23
N VAL A 185 -15.06 1.57 -9.79
CA VAL A 185 -14.20 0.44 -9.40
C VAL A 185 -13.62 0.65 -8.00
N ASP A 186 -13.16 1.85 -7.64
CA ASP A 186 -12.71 2.10 -6.26
C ASP A 186 -13.84 1.97 -5.25
N THR A 187 -15.08 2.20 -5.67
CA THR A 187 -16.25 1.95 -4.83
C THR A 187 -16.55 0.45 -4.74
N ALA A 188 -16.50 -0.28 -5.86
CA ALA A 188 -16.82 -1.72 -5.93
C ALA A 188 -15.75 -2.61 -5.29
N LEU A 189 -14.47 -2.29 -5.52
CA LEU A 189 -13.34 -2.91 -4.84
C LEU A 189 -13.25 -2.41 -3.41
N GLY A 190 -13.40 -1.12 -3.15
CA GLY A 190 -13.44 -0.57 -1.80
C GLY A 190 -12.28 -1.06 -0.93
N ARG A 191 -12.61 -1.82 0.14
CA ARG A 191 -11.67 -2.44 1.09
C ARG A 191 -10.98 -3.70 0.57
N ARG A 192 -11.41 -4.22 -0.58
CA ARG A 192 -10.95 -5.47 -1.19
C ARG A 192 -9.66 -5.32 -1.99
N ASN A 193 -9.27 -4.09 -2.30
CA ASN A 193 -8.04 -3.76 -3.01
C ASN A 193 -7.09 -3.03 -2.05
N LYS A 194 -5.82 -3.45 -1.98
CA LYS A 194 -4.85 -2.85 -1.05
C LYS A 194 -4.40 -1.48 -1.53
N MET A 195 -3.95 -1.42 -2.77
CA MET A 195 -3.36 -0.24 -3.37
C MET A 195 -4.03 0.11 -4.69
N THR A 196 -4.02 1.39 -5.01
CA THR A 196 -4.52 1.88 -6.29
C THR A 196 -3.40 1.88 -7.34
N MET A 197 -3.77 1.91 -8.62
CA MET A 197 -2.81 2.01 -9.72
C MET A 197 -3.04 3.33 -10.45
N LEU A 198 -2.20 4.33 -10.17
CA LEU A 198 -2.43 5.69 -10.69
C LEU A 198 -2.33 5.73 -12.22
N GLY A 199 -1.40 4.98 -12.82
CA GLY A 199 -1.29 4.87 -14.28
C GLY A 199 -2.41 4.06 -14.94
N GLY A 200 -3.20 3.37 -14.12
CA GLY A 200 -4.33 2.55 -14.53
C GLY A 200 -5.61 3.34 -14.77
N TYR A 201 -5.70 4.61 -14.37
CA TYR A 201 -6.89 5.41 -14.59
C TYR A 201 -7.00 5.95 -16.03
N ARG A 202 -8.24 6.18 -16.47
CA ARG A 202 -8.61 6.86 -17.73
C ARG A 202 -9.90 7.66 -17.54
N TRP A 203 -9.95 8.84 -18.13
CA TRP A 203 -11.18 9.66 -18.21
C TRP A 203 -12.01 9.28 -19.43
N ILE A 204 -13.32 9.12 -19.23
CA ILE A 204 -14.32 8.89 -20.30
C ILE A 204 -15.57 9.67 -19.88
N ASP A 205 -16.05 10.59 -20.72
CA ASP A 205 -17.23 11.44 -20.46
C ASP A 205 -17.23 12.07 -19.05
N ASP A 206 -16.11 12.74 -18.69
CA ASP A 206 -15.87 13.37 -17.38
C ASP A 206 -15.96 12.44 -16.16
N LYS A 207 -15.94 11.13 -16.39
CA LYS A 207 -15.93 10.11 -15.33
C LYS A 207 -14.63 9.34 -15.34
N LEU A 208 -14.14 9.04 -14.14
CA LEU A 208 -12.89 8.33 -13.94
C LEU A 208 -13.13 6.81 -13.91
N TYR A 209 -12.46 6.09 -14.79
CA TYR A 209 -12.50 4.63 -14.89
C TYR A 209 -11.10 4.02 -14.81
N TYR A 210 -11.01 2.72 -14.55
CA TYR A 210 -9.77 1.98 -14.75
C TYR A 210 -9.71 1.42 -16.15
N LYS A 211 -8.49 1.39 -16.70
CA LYS A 211 -8.18 0.70 -17.94
C LYS A 211 -8.34 -0.82 -17.74
N PRO A 212 -8.77 -1.53 -18.80
CA PRO A 212 -8.74 -2.99 -18.91
C PRO A 212 -7.58 -3.70 -18.20
N GLU A 213 -6.36 -3.24 -18.46
CA GLU A 213 -5.14 -3.91 -18.01
C GLU A 213 -4.92 -3.76 -16.51
N ALA A 214 -5.33 -2.61 -15.96
CA ALA A 214 -5.28 -2.37 -14.53
C ALA A 214 -6.31 -3.24 -13.78
N LEU A 215 -7.48 -3.48 -14.37
CA LEU A 215 -8.47 -4.41 -13.80
C LEU A 215 -7.92 -5.84 -13.76
N LYS A 216 -7.27 -6.28 -14.85
CA LYS A 216 -6.59 -7.58 -14.90
C LYS A 216 -5.50 -7.69 -13.83
N SER A 217 -4.71 -6.62 -13.60
CA SER A 217 -3.66 -6.63 -12.59
C SER A 217 -4.19 -6.70 -11.16
N PHE A 218 -5.40 -6.21 -10.89
CA PHE A 218 -6.07 -6.43 -9.60
C PHE A 218 -6.68 -7.83 -9.46
N GLY A 219 -6.56 -8.69 -10.47
CA GLY A 219 -7.13 -10.04 -10.46
C GLY A 219 -8.63 -10.09 -10.73
N LEU A 220 -9.20 -9.04 -11.35
CA LEU A 220 -10.53 -9.15 -11.92
C LEU A 220 -10.46 -9.96 -13.22
N VAL A 221 -11.25 -11.02 -13.26
CA VAL A 221 -11.45 -11.86 -14.44
C VAL A 221 -12.87 -11.71 -14.93
N LYS A 222 -13.01 -11.74 -16.25
CA LYS A 222 -14.30 -11.89 -16.90
C LYS A 222 -14.64 -13.38 -16.90
N VAL A 223 -15.83 -13.72 -16.43
CA VAL A 223 -16.38 -15.09 -16.44
C VAL A 223 -17.63 -15.05 -17.30
N GLU A 224 -17.65 -15.84 -18.36
CA GLU A 224 -18.82 -16.01 -19.22
C GLU A 224 -19.60 -17.22 -18.70
N LYS A 225 -20.89 -17.03 -18.43
CA LYS A 225 -21.81 -18.13 -18.11
C LYS A 225 -22.27 -18.81 -19.40
N GLU A 226 -22.73 -20.05 -19.28
CA GLU A 226 -23.29 -20.85 -20.39
C GLU A 226 -24.47 -20.13 -21.09
N ASP A 227 -25.19 -19.25 -20.38
CA ASP A 227 -26.28 -18.44 -20.92
C ASP A 227 -25.84 -17.16 -21.67
N GLY A 228 -24.53 -16.97 -21.90
CA GLY A 228 -23.96 -15.78 -22.55
C GLY A 228 -23.87 -14.53 -21.66
N VAL A 229 -24.21 -14.64 -20.36
CA VAL A 229 -24.10 -13.54 -19.40
C VAL A 229 -22.65 -13.39 -18.93
N GLU A 230 -22.12 -12.18 -19.09
CA GLU A 230 -20.76 -11.83 -18.71
C GLU A 230 -20.71 -11.29 -17.27
N LEU A 231 -19.96 -11.97 -16.41
CA LEU A 231 -19.75 -11.60 -15.01
C LEU A 231 -18.31 -11.13 -14.78
N MET A 232 -18.13 -10.16 -13.89
CA MET A 232 -16.82 -9.85 -13.32
C MET A 232 -16.64 -10.60 -12.01
N ALA A 233 -15.61 -11.43 -11.92
CA ALA A 233 -15.22 -12.11 -10.71
C ALA A 233 -13.82 -11.69 -10.25
N LEU A 234 -13.61 -11.64 -8.94
CA LEU A 234 -12.32 -11.38 -8.31
C LEU A 234 -11.80 -12.66 -7.70
N ARG A 235 -10.53 -12.96 -7.93
CA ARG A 235 -9.87 -14.07 -7.25
C ARG A 235 -9.53 -13.68 -5.80
N LYS A 236 -9.98 -14.48 -4.83
CA LYS A 236 -9.70 -14.33 -3.40
C LYS A 236 -8.72 -15.40 -2.91
N LEU A 237 -7.77 -14.98 -2.09
CA LEU A 237 -6.96 -15.85 -1.24
C LEU A 237 -7.47 -15.79 0.21
N HIS A 238 -7.61 -16.95 0.83
CA HIS A 238 -8.02 -17.12 2.23
C HIS A 238 -6.83 -17.60 3.07
N TRP A 239 -6.82 -17.26 4.37
CA TRP A 239 -5.67 -17.51 5.25
C TRP A 239 -5.35 -18.98 5.50
N PHE A 240 -6.38 -19.81 5.68
CA PHE A 240 -6.20 -21.22 6.09
C PHE A 240 -7.01 -22.20 5.24
N SER A 241 -7.52 -21.74 4.09
CA SER A 241 -8.30 -22.57 3.20
C SER A 241 -7.89 -22.32 1.75
N VAL A 242 -7.70 -23.38 0.99
CA VAL A 242 -7.70 -23.34 -0.48
C VAL A 242 -9.12 -23.71 -0.90
N PRO A 243 -10.03 -22.73 -1.10
CA PRO A 243 -11.40 -23.08 -1.48
C PRO A 243 -11.40 -23.70 -2.88
N LYS A 244 -12.36 -24.60 -3.13
CA LYS A 244 -12.52 -25.21 -4.46
C LYS A 244 -12.86 -24.17 -5.55
N ASN A 245 -13.40 -23.01 -5.15
CA ASN A 245 -13.71 -21.88 -6.02
C ASN A 245 -13.17 -20.57 -5.41
N ASP A 246 -12.06 -20.05 -5.95
CA ASP A 246 -11.43 -18.80 -5.50
C ASP A 246 -12.15 -17.53 -6.02
N PHE A 247 -13.17 -17.66 -6.87
CA PHE A 247 -13.78 -16.55 -7.59
C PHE A 247 -15.01 -16.00 -6.85
N VAL A 248 -15.01 -14.68 -6.62
CA VAL A 248 -16.17 -13.96 -6.09
C VAL A 248 -16.69 -12.96 -7.11
N VAL A 249 -17.95 -13.15 -7.52
CA VAL A 249 -18.63 -12.27 -8.47
C VAL A 249 -18.85 -10.89 -7.83
N ILE A 250 -18.38 -9.85 -8.51
CA ILE A 250 -18.49 -8.44 -8.08
C ILE A 250 -19.59 -7.70 -8.85
N GLY A 251 -19.98 -8.19 -10.03
CA GLY A 251 -21.09 -7.63 -10.80
C GLY A 251 -21.24 -8.26 -12.19
N GLU A 252 -22.27 -7.81 -12.90
CA GLU A 252 -22.56 -8.18 -14.29
C GLU A 252 -22.04 -7.09 -15.26
N VAL A 253 -21.51 -7.50 -16.39
CA VAL A 253 -21.05 -6.61 -17.45
C VAL A 253 -22.23 -6.31 -18.37
N THR A 254 -23.01 -5.28 -18.05
CA THR A 254 -24.04 -4.78 -18.97
C THR A 254 -23.43 -3.80 -19.96
N LYS A 255 -23.75 -3.95 -21.26
CA LYS A 255 -23.21 -3.21 -22.44
C LYS A 255 -23.18 -1.67 -22.35
N LEU A 256 -23.72 -1.06 -21.30
CA LEU A 256 -23.74 0.40 -21.09
C LEU A 256 -23.28 0.90 -19.71
N ARG A 257 -22.76 0.06 -18.81
CA ARG A 257 -22.29 0.53 -17.47
C ARG A 257 -21.01 -0.08 -16.93
N ALA A 258 -20.26 -0.74 -17.79
CA ALA A 258 -18.82 -0.62 -17.80
C ALA A 258 -18.48 -0.20 -19.23
N SER A 259 -17.66 0.82 -19.44
CA SER A 259 -17.09 1.10 -20.77
C SER A 259 -16.13 -0.04 -21.13
N VAL A 260 -16.72 -1.18 -21.49
CA VAL A 260 -16.17 -2.44 -21.96
C VAL A 260 -16.76 -2.61 -23.38
N GLY A 261 -16.77 -1.52 -24.14
CA GLY A 261 -17.16 -1.45 -25.54
C GLY A 261 -15.99 -0.92 -26.36
N ALA A 262 -14.87 -1.63 -26.29
CA ALA A 262 -13.70 -1.54 -27.18
C ALA A 262 -12.76 -2.66 -26.72
N TRP A 263 -13.20 -3.89 -26.93
CA TRP A 263 -12.43 -5.11 -26.67
C TRP A 263 -12.35 -5.94 -27.95
N TYR A 264 -12.00 -5.30 -29.06
CA TYR A 264 -11.52 -5.96 -30.27
C TYR A 264 -10.70 -4.92 -31.03
N GLU A 265 -9.41 -4.88 -30.70
CA GLU A 265 -8.25 -4.73 -31.60
C GLU A 265 -6.97 -4.96 -30.77
#